data_AF-A0A6E8WD36-F1
#
_entry.id   AF-A0A6E8WD36-F1
#
_cell.length_a   1.000
_cell.length_b   1.000
_cell.length_c   1.000
_cell.angle_alpha   90.00
_cell.angle_beta   90.00
_cell.angle_gamma   90.00
#
_symmetry.space_group_name_H-M   'P 1'
#
loop_
_entity.id
_entity.type
_entity.pdbx_description
1 polymer ?
#
loop_
_entity_poly.entity_id
_entity_poly.type
_entity_poly.pdbx_seq_one_letter_code
_entity_poly.pdbx_strand_id
1 'polypeptide(L)'
;AGLEWPCIMDVKIGRRTWDPLATPEKRLAEEGKYKACRQRYGLCIPGFQFYAVRKGGALVRHGKDYGKRLTEDNIRDAFLLYLNATEDGRLSRTLLERFLADLRIIRDWARKQTTFRLYSSSVLLVYDAAQLGQCGDSALQRNTSLNASNGQTAAAPLAVKARMIDFAHAFPADASEAGTVDDNYLQGVESLVGLFEQFLAAEENVD
;
A
#
# COMPACT_ATOMS: atom_id res chain seq x y z
N ALA A 1 5.68 12.11 -17.06
CA ALA A 1 4.68 11.38 -17.87
C ALA A 1 3.69 10.75 -16.90
N GLY A 2 2.41 11.07 -17.07
CA GLY A 2 1.40 10.99 -16.00
C GLY A 2 0.57 9.71 -16.06
N LEU A 3 0.22 9.21 -14.87
CA LEU A 3 -0.84 8.22 -14.70
C LEU A 3 -2.16 8.86 -15.15
N GLU A 4 -3.00 8.12 -15.87
CA GLU A 4 -4.27 8.64 -16.35
C GLU A 4 -5.29 8.71 -15.20
N TRP A 5 -5.46 7.59 -14.49
CA TRP A 5 -6.34 7.46 -13.33
C TRP A 5 -5.51 7.09 -12.09
N PRO A 6 -4.75 8.05 -11.52
CA PRO A 6 -3.90 7.80 -10.38
C PRO A 6 -4.71 7.46 -9.12
N CYS A 7 -4.61 6.21 -8.70
CA CYS A 7 -5.02 5.73 -7.39
C CYS A 7 -3.82 5.83 -6.44
N ILE A 8 -4.01 6.49 -5.31
CA ILE A 8 -2.95 6.79 -4.34
C ILE A 8 -3.45 6.48 -2.93
N MET A 9 -2.70 5.70 -2.17
CA MET A 9 -2.95 5.46 -0.75
C MET A 9 -1.69 5.72 0.06
N ASP A 10 -1.84 6.58 1.07
CA ASP A 10 -0.83 6.79 2.10
C ASP A 10 -1.06 5.76 3.22
N VAL A 11 -0.09 4.87 3.43
CA VAL A 11 -0.07 3.94 4.56
C VAL A 11 1.02 4.37 5.52
N LYS A 12 0.64 5.01 6.61
CA LYS A 12 1.56 5.42 7.67
C LYS A 12 1.97 4.21 8.49
N ILE A 13 3.27 4.04 8.67
CA ILE A 13 3.88 2.87 9.30
C ILE A 13 4.31 3.21 10.74
N GLY A 14 4.14 2.24 11.64
CA GLY A 14 4.53 2.31 13.05
C GLY A 14 3.34 2.30 14.01
N ARG A 15 3.48 1.54 15.10
CA ARG A 15 2.59 1.62 16.27
C ARG A 15 2.76 2.97 16.96
N ARG A 16 4.01 3.43 17.04
CA ARG A 16 4.43 4.73 17.53
C ARG A 16 4.68 5.68 16.35
N THR A 17 4.00 6.83 16.37
CA THR A 17 4.13 7.86 15.31
C THR A 17 4.76 9.15 15.78
N TRP A 18 5.16 9.26 17.05
CA TRP A 18 5.87 10.43 17.59
C TRP A 18 7.36 10.13 17.73
N ASP A 19 8.16 11.12 17.36
CA ASP A 19 9.61 11.09 17.46
C ASP A 19 10.12 11.24 18.91
N PRO A 20 11.42 11.03 19.19
CA PRO A 20 11.99 11.17 20.53
C PRO A 20 11.91 12.60 21.10
N LEU A 21 11.88 13.62 20.25
CA LEU A 21 11.83 15.04 20.63
C LEU A 21 10.40 15.57 20.81
N ALA A 22 9.37 14.74 20.57
CA ALA A 22 7.98 15.15 20.71
C ALA A 22 7.64 15.54 22.16
N THR A 23 6.96 16.68 22.34
CA THR A 23 6.47 17.12 23.64
C THR A 23 5.40 16.17 24.18
N PRO A 24 5.16 16.11 25.50
CA PRO A 24 4.11 15.27 26.09
C PRO A 24 2.73 15.47 25.44
N GLU A 25 2.37 16.71 25.10
CA GLU A 25 1.11 17.05 24.44
C GLU A 25 1.05 16.48 23.01
N LYS A 26 2.15 16.60 22.24
CA LYS A 26 2.25 16.02 20.89
C LYS A 26 2.14 14.50 20.94
N ARG A 27 2.78 13.86 21.93
CA ARG A 27 2.70 12.40 22.14
C ARG A 27 1.27 11.96 22.40
N LEU A 28 0.60 12.59 23.37
CA LEU A 28 -0.79 12.28 23.72
C LEU A 28 -1.74 12.48 22.53
N ALA A 29 -1.55 13.57 21.78
CA ALA A 29 -2.35 13.85 20.59
C ALA A 29 -2.14 12.81 19.47
N GLU A 30 -0.89 12.34 19.27
CA GLU A 30 -0.59 11.28 18.30
C GLU A 30 -1.10 9.92 18.78
N GLU A 31 -1.00 9.58 20.06
CA GLU A 31 -1.53 8.35 20.66
C GLU A 31 -3.05 8.20 20.50
N GLY A 32 -3.78 9.31 20.58
CA GLY A 32 -5.24 9.32 20.39
C GLY A 32 -5.73 9.01 18.97
N LYS A 33 -4.86 9.08 17.95
CA LYS A 33 -5.25 8.91 16.54
C LYS A 33 -5.11 7.45 16.08
N TYR A 34 -6.03 6.97 15.24
CA TYR A 34 -5.90 5.67 14.54
C TYR A 34 -5.58 4.48 15.48
N LYS A 35 -6.07 4.51 16.73
CA LYS A 35 -5.59 3.63 17.81
C LYS A 35 -5.79 2.15 17.49
N ALA A 36 -6.97 1.78 16.97
CA ALA A 36 -7.30 0.39 16.66
C ALA A 36 -6.34 -0.23 15.62
N CYS A 37 -6.19 0.39 14.44
CA CYS A 37 -5.32 -0.13 13.40
C CYS A 37 -3.84 -0.12 13.80
N ARG A 38 -3.34 0.96 14.42
CA ARG A 38 -1.94 1.03 14.85
C ARG A 38 -1.61 -0.04 15.87
N GLN A 39 -2.49 -0.30 16.84
CA GLN A 39 -2.25 -1.34 17.85
C GLN A 39 -2.42 -2.76 17.32
N ARG A 40 -3.20 -2.99 16.26
CA ARG A 40 -3.31 -4.32 15.65
C ARG A 40 -2.19 -4.58 14.64
N TYR A 41 -2.02 -3.68 13.69
CA TYR A 41 -1.20 -3.87 12.49
C TYR A 41 0.08 -3.04 12.45
N GLY A 42 0.32 -2.16 13.43
CA GLY A 42 1.46 -1.24 13.34
C GLY A 42 1.40 -0.31 12.14
N LEU A 43 0.20 0.01 11.63
CA LEU A 43 -0.01 0.94 10.54
C LEU A 43 -1.37 1.63 10.62
N CYS A 44 -1.56 2.69 9.85
CA CYS A 44 -2.85 3.32 9.61
C CYS A 44 -2.92 3.96 8.23
N ILE A 45 -4.12 4.35 7.80
CA ILE A 45 -4.36 4.95 6.47
C ILE A 45 -4.86 6.39 6.69
N PRO A 46 -3.98 7.42 6.68
CA PRO A 46 -4.39 8.81 6.84
C PRO A 46 -5.30 9.32 5.71
N GLY A 47 -5.16 8.74 4.52
CA GLY A 47 -6.02 9.04 3.40
C GLY A 47 -5.64 8.28 2.13
N PHE A 48 -6.60 8.18 1.24
CA PHE A 48 -6.41 7.60 -0.08
C PHE A 48 -7.42 8.19 -1.08
N GLN A 49 -7.08 8.07 -2.35
CA GLN A 49 -7.97 8.35 -3.46
C GLN A 49 -7.84 7.24 -4.49
N PHE A 50 -8.93 6.97 -5.20
CA PHE A 50 -8.92 5.99 -6.27
C PHE A 50 -9.98 6.35 -7.31
N TYR A 51 -9.71 5.98 -8.55
CA TYR A 51 -10.70 6.01 -9.62
C TYR A 51 -11.47 4.68 -9.57
N ALA A 52 -12.78 4.77 -9.32
CA ALA A 52 -13.66 3.61 -9.27
C ALA A 52 -13.96 3.13 -10.70
N VAL A 53 -13.29 2.06 -11.13
CA VAL A 53 -13.37 1.55 -12.52
C VAL A 53 -14.81 1.22 -12.91
N ARG A 54 -15.55 0.56 -12.01
CA ARG A 54 -16.97 0.20 -12.22
C ARG A 54 -17.93 1.39 -12.28
N LYS A 55 -17.53 2.55 -11.77
CA LYS A 55 -18.32 3.79 -11.80
C LYS A 55 -17.84 4.72 -12.90
N GLY A 56 -17.38 4.14 -14.02
CA GLY A 56 -16.89 4.89 -15.17
C GLY A 56 -15.66 5.75 -14.90
N GLY A 57 -14.83 5.36 -13.92
CA GLY A 57 -13.65 6.15 -13.53
C GLY A 57 -13.99 7.35 -12.62
N ALA A 58 -15.08 7.31 -11.86
CA ALA A 58 -15.37 8.35 -10.88
C ALA A 58 -14.29 8.40 -9.78
N LEU A 59 -13.73 9.58 -9.53
CA LEU A 59 -12.73 9.78 -8.48
C LEU A 59 -13.38 9.83 -7.09
N VAL A 60 -12.94 8.93 -6.22
CA VAL A 60 -13.36 8.87 -4.81
C VAL A 60 -12.16 9.26 -3.92
N ARG A 61 -12.42 10.07 -2.89
CA ARG A 61 -11.39 10.52 -1.93
C ARG A 61 -11.85 10.26 -0.50
N HIS A 62 -10.96 9.65 0.28
CA HIS A 62 -11.12 9.42 1.70
C HIS A 62 -9.96 10.07 2.45
N GLY A 63 -10.28 11.06 3.29
CA GLY A 63 -9.29 11.78 4.08
C GLY A 63 -9.15 11.27 5.52
N LYS A 64 -8.53 12.11 6.36
CA LYS A 64 -8.20 11.80 7.76
C LYS A 64 -9.39 11.32 8.58
N ASP A 65 -10.58 11.88 8.36
CA ASP A 65 -11.77 11.50 9.13
C ASP A 65 -12.24 10.09 8.81
N TYR A 66 -12.09 9.65 7.55
CA TYR A 66 -12.32 8.25 7.18
C TYR A 66 -11.29 7.35 7.86
N GLY A 67 -10.00 7.68 7.71
CA GLY A 67 -8.92 6.88 8.28
C GLY A 67 -9.02 6.70 9.79
N LYS A 68 -9.41 7.75 10.54
CA LYS A 68 -9.56 7.70 12.00
C LYS A 68 -10.66 6.75 12.47
N ARG A 69 -11.64 6.43 11.61
CA ARG A 69 -12.73 5.48 11.87
C ARG A 69 -12.36 4.05 11.51
N LEU A 70 -11.19 3.82 10.89
CA LEU A 70 -10.74 2.49 10.58
C LEU A 70 -10.38 1.72 11.86
N THR A 71 -10.77 0.46 11.88
CA THR A 71 -10.54 -0.51 12.93
C THR A 71 -9.87 -1.75 12.35
N GLU A 72 -9.64 -2.75 13.20
CA GLU A 72 -9.14 -4.04 12.73
C GLU A 72 -10.12 -4.80 11.83
N ASP A 73 -11.42 -4.55 12.01
CA ASP A 73 -12.48 -5.22 11.24
C ASP A 73 -12.61 -4.68 9.81
N ASN A 74 -12.44 -3.37 9.61
CA ASN A 74 -12.78 -2.70 8.34
C ASN A 74 -11.57 -2.18 7.55
N ILE A 75 -10.35 -2.27 8.09
CA ILE A 75 -9.16 -1.82 7.35
C ILE A 75 -8.96 -2.62 6.07
N ARG A 76 -9.31 -3.91 6.09
CA ARG A 76 -9.27 -4.78 4.89
C ARG A 76 -10.21 -4.25 3.81
N ASP A 77 -11.42 -3.85 4.17
CA ASP A 77 -12.40 -3.29 3.23
C ASP A 77 -11.89 -1.99 2.60
N ALA A 78 -11.15 -1.17 3.35
CA ALA A 78 -10.51 0.02 2.80
C ALA A 78 -9.46 -0.32 1.72
N PHE A 79 -8.67 -1.38 1.91
CA PHE A 79 -7.75 -1.88 0.89
C PHE A 79 -8.51 -2.47 -0.32
N LEU A 80 -9.54 -3.28 -0.09
CA LEU A 80 -10.37 -3.84 -1.17
C LEU A 80 -10.99 -2.74 -2.04
N LEU A 81 -11.53 -1.70 -1.40
CA LEU A 81 -12.07 -0.53 -2.08
C LEU A 81 -10.99 0.18 -2.92
N TYR A 82 -9.84 0.46 -2.30
CA TYR A 82 -8.72 1.11 -2.98
C TYR A 82 -8.17 0.30 -4.16
N LEU A 83 -8.13 -1.02 -4.06
CA LEU A 83 -7.62 -1.94 -5.08
C LEU A 83 -8.66 -2.29 -6.17
N ASN A 84 -9.82 -1.62 -6.17
CA ASN A 84 -10.92 -1.85 -7.14
C ASN A 84 -11.46 -3.30 -7.13
N ALA A 85 -11.56 -3.92 -5.95
CA ALA A 85 -12.14 -5.26 -5.78
C ALA A 85 -13.52 -5.37 -6.44
N THR A 86 -13.82 -6.55 -7.00
CA THR A 86 -15.13 -6.88 -7.58
C THR A 86 -16.22 -6.99 -6.51
N GLU A 87 -17.48 -7.04 -6.93
CA GLU A 87 -18.61 -7.19 -5.99
C GLU A 87 -18.53 -8.51 -5.20
N ASP A 88 -17.98 -9.54 -5.82
CA ASP A 88 -17.62 -10.83 -5.21
C ASP A 88 -16.25 -10.82 -4.52
N GLY A 89 -15.60 -9.66 -4.40
CA GLY A 89 -14.39 -9.46 -3.60
C GLY A 89 -13.05 -9.80 -4.29
N ARG A 90 -13.07 -10.21 -5.56
CA ARG A 90 -11.87 -10.55 -6.34
C ARG A 90 -11.02 -9.33 -6.69
N LEU A 91 -9.72 -9.54 -6.74
CA LEU A 91 -8.69 -8.52 -6.98
C LEU A 91 -7.87 -8.85 -8.23
N SER A 92 -7.25 -7.83 -8.83
CA SER A 92 -6.28 -8.07 -9.90
C SER A 92 -5.02 -8.73 -9.33
N ARG A 93 -4.79 -10.00 -9.67
CA ARG A 93 -3.57 -10.76 -9.29
C ARG A 93 -2.30 -10.00 -9.68
N THR A 94 -2.24 -9.48 -10.90
CA THR A 94 -1.09 -8.70 -11.40
C THR A 94 -0.85 -7.43 -10.59
N LEU A 95 -1.91 -6.74 -10.14
CA LEU A 95 -1.78 -5.57 -9.28
C LEU A 95 -1.16 -5.95 -7.92
N LEU A 96 -1.66 -7.03 -7.31
CA LEU A 96 -1.16 -7.55 -6.03
C LEU A 96 0.30 -7.99 -6.11
N GLU A 97 0.67 -8.77 -7.13
CA GLU A 97 2.04 -9.25 -7.35
C GLU A 97 3.02 -8.08 -7.51
N ARG A 98 2.65 -7.03 -8.26
CA ARG A 98 3.50 -5.85 -8.46
C ARG A 98 3.68 -5.04 -7.18
N PHE A 99 2.62 -4.85 -6.40
CA PHE A 99 2.75 -4.22 -5.09
C PHE A 99 3.62 -5.06 -4.14
N LEU A 100 3.40 -6.38 -4.09
CA LEU A 100 4.19 -7.28 -3.26
C LEU A 100 5.68 -7.27 -3.63
N ALA A 101 6.03 -7.16 -4.91
CA ALA A 101 7.42 -7.03 -5.33
C ALA A 101 8.10 -5.81 -4.69
N ASP A 102 7.48 -4.62 -4.78
CA ASP A 102 8.01 -3.40 -4.17
C ASP A 102 7.98 -3.46 -2.62
N LEU A 103 6.90 -3.97 -2.03
CA LEU A 103 6.75 -4.08 -0.58
C LEU A 103 7.77 -5.05 0.04
N ARG A 104 8.11 -6.14 -0.64
CA ARG A 104 9.15 -7.09 -0.21
C ARG A 104 10.53 -6.44 -0.21
N ILE A 105 10.83 -5.57 -1.19
CA ILE A 105 12.08 -4.79 -1.20
C ILE A 105 12.15 -3.88 0.03
N ILE A 106 11.05 -3.16 0.34
CA ILE A 106 10.98 -2.28 1.52
C ILE A 106 11.15 -3.09 2.82
N ARG A 107 10.48 -4.24 2.93
CA ARG A 107 10.60 -5.16 4.08
C ARG A 107 12.02 -5.67 4.24
N ASP A 108 12.65 -6.13 3.16
CA ASP A 108 13.98 -6.72 3.20
C ASP A 108 15.05 -5.66 3.53
N TRP A 109 14.83 -4.41 3.13
CA TRP A 109 15.62 -3.26 3.61
C TRP A 109 15.39 -3.03 5.12
N ALA A 110 14.15 -2.98 5.57
CA ALA A 110 13.80 -2.74 6.98
C ALA A 110 14.36 -3.81 7.93
N ARG A 111 14.49 -5.06 7.46
CA ARG A 111 15.10 -6.18 8.19
C ARG A 111 16.62 -6.09 8.35
N LYS A 112 17.29 -5.24 7.57
CA LYS A 112 18.76 -5.17 7.51
C LYS A 112 19.32 -3.84 7.97
N GLN A 113 18.60 -2.75 7.71
CA GLN A 113 19.03 -1.42 8.08
C GLN A 113 19.02 -1.27 9.61
N THR A 114 20.07 -0.68 10.16
CA THR A 114 20.20 -0.43 11.61
C THR A 114 20.55 1.03 11.91
N THR A 115 20.59 1.87 10.87
CA THR A 115 21.09 3.25 10.95
C THR A 115 19.99 4.21 11.36
N PHE A 116 18.74 3.97 10.96
CA PHE A 116 17.65 4.93 11.13
C PHE A 116 16.48 4.37 11.93
N ARG A 117 15.84 5.25 12.69
CA ARG A 117 14.51 5.10 13.29
C ARG A 117 13.55 6.04 12.59
N LEU A 118 12.50 5.48 12.02
CA LEU A 118 11.52 6.20 11.23
C LEU A 118 10.24 6.38 12.04
N TYR A 119 9.85 7.63 12.27
CA TYR A 119 8.58 7.97 12.93
C TYR A 119 7.68 8.71 11.96
N SER A 120 6.39 8.39 11.94
CA SER A 120 5.41 9.05 11.07
C SER A 120 5.76 9.06 9.58
N SER A 121 6.60 8.13 9.12
CA SER A 121 6.84 7.88 7.70
C SER A 121 5.76 6.98 7.13
N SER A 122 5.65 6.97 5.80
CA SER A 122 4.62 6.23 5.10
C SER A 122 5.18 5.40 3.95
N VAL A 123 4.44 4.36 3.60
CA VAL A 123 4.55 3.69 2.30
C VAL A 123 3.41 4.22 1.42
N LEU A 124 3.77 4.95 0.37
CA LEU A 124 2.85 5.44 -0.64
C LEU A 124 2.61 4.35 -1.68
N LEU A 125 1.38 3.86 -1.74
CA LEU A 125 0.92 2.94 -2.78
C LEU A 125 0.33 3.75 -3.92
N VAL A 126 0.75 3.47 -5.15
CA VAL A 126 0.27 4.16 -6.34
C VAL A 126 0.04 3.15 -7.45
N TYR A 127 -1.09 3.26 -8.14
CA TYR A 127 -1.29 2.60 -9.42
C TYR A 127 -2.17 3.40 -10.39
N ASP A 128 -2.15 3.03 -11.67
CA ASP A 128 -3.04 3.60 -12.69
C ASP A 128 -4.26 2.71 -12.94
N ALA A 129 -5.45 3.14 -12.52
CA ALA A 129 -6.67 2.34 -12.70
C ALA A 129 -7.11 2.21 -14.16
N ALA A 130 -6.70 3.12 -15.05
CA ALA A 130 -7.03 3.04 -16.48
C ALA A 130 -6.45 1.78 -17.15
N GLN A 131 -5.39 1.22 -16.55
CA GLN A 131 -4.68 0.04 -17.03
C GLN A 131 -5.25 -1.28 -16.43
N LEU A 132 -6.13 -1.22 -15.43
CA LEU A 132 -6.76 -2.43 -14.86
C LEU A 132 -7.76 -3.08 -15.82
N GLY A 133 -8.49 -2.28 -16.60
CA GLY A 133 -9.45 -2.79 -17.60
C GLY A 133 -8.80 -3.41 -18.84
N GLN A 134 -7.51 -3.17 -19.07
CA GLN A 134 -6.78 -3.63 -20.27
C GLN A 134 -6.16 -5.03 -20.10
N CYS A 135 -6.06 -5.51 -18.86
CA CYS A 135 -5.40 -6.77 -18.53
C CYS A 135 -6.36 -7.98 -18.54
N GLY A 136 -7.68 -7.75 -18.70
CA GLY A 136 -8.73 -8.77 -18.60
C GLY A 136 -8.92 -9.66 -19.83
N ASP A 137 -8.47 -9.25 -21.02
CA ASP A 137 -8.75 -9.98 -22.28
C ASP A 137 -7.53 -10.65 -22.92
N SER A 138 -6.31 -10.35 -22.46
CA SER A 138 -5.07 -10.75 -23.16
C SER A 138 -4.47 -12.09 -22.71
N ALA A 139 -5.01 -12.73 -21.67
CA ALA A 139 -4.53 -14.04 -21.22
C ALA A 139 -5.04 -15.21 -22.10
N LEU A 140 -6.19 -15.07 -22.76
CA LEU A 140 -6.80 -16.11 -23.60
C LEU A 140 -6.36 -16.07 -25.09
N GLN A 141 -5.62 -15.04 -25.52
CA GLN A 141 -5.21 -14.88 -26.93
C GLN A 141 -3.73 -15.16 -27.23
N ARG A 142 -2.95 -15.67 -26.26
CA ARG A 142 -1.51 -15.93 -26.50
C ARG A 142 -1.20 -17.23 -27.28
N ASN A 143 -2.21 -18.04 -27.62
CA ASN A 143 -1.96 -19.33 -28.29
C ASN A 143 -2.49 -19.45 -29.73
N THR A 144 -3.08 -18.42 -30.32
CA THR A 144 -3.52 -18.46 -31.73
C THR A 144 -3.38 -17.10 -32.40
N SER A 145 -2.23 -16.81 -32.99
CA SER A 145 -2.11 -16.34 -34.39
C SER A 145 -0.71 -15.81 -34.67
N LEU A 146 0.11 -16.64 -35.32
CA LEU A 146 1.17 -16.16 -36.20
C LEU A 146 0.48 -15.68 -37.48
N ASN A 147 0.20 -14.38 -37.60
CA ASN A 147 0.22 -13.57 -38.83
C ASN A 147 -0.66 -12.32 -38.76
N ALA A 148 -0.17 -11.30 -39.49
CA ALA A 148 -0.82 -10.09 -39.96
C ALA A 148 -0.65 -8.80 -39.11
N SER A 149 0.10 -7.90 -39.74
CA SER A 149 0.26 -6.47 -39.53
C SER A 149 -1.01 -5.71 -39.12
N ASN A 150 -0.98 -5.12 -37.93
CA ASN A 150 -1.47 -3.76 -37.65
C ASN A 150 -0.92 -3.37 -36.27
N GLY A 151 -0.50 -2.11 -36.10
CA GLY A 151 0.23 -1.62 -34.92
C GLY A 151 -0.56 -1.66 -33.61
N GLN A 152 -0.75 -2.86 -33.07
CA GLN A 152 -1.16 -3.08 -31.69
C GLN A 152 0.04 -2.78 -30.81
N THR A 153 0.08 -1.55 -30.28
CA THR A 153 0.95 -1.21 -29.16
C THR A 153 0.77 -2.26 -28.08
N ALA A 154 1.82 -3.02 -27.79
CA ALA A 154 1.87 -3.90 -26.64
C ALA A 154 1.33 -3.11 -25.43
N ALA A 155 0.28 -3.62 -24.78
CA ALA A 155 -0.33 -2.94 -23.64
C ALA A 155 0.77 -2.56 -22.65
N ALA A 156 0.86 -1.27 -22.32
CA ALA A 156 1.91 -0.77 -21.45
C ALA A 156 1.82 -1.52 -20.10
N PRO A 157 2.97 -1.91 -19.51
CA PRO A 157 2.97 -2.67 -18.27
C PRO A 157 2.30 -1.86 -17.15
N LEU A 158 1.40 -2.50 -16.39
CA LEU A 158 0.63 -1.89 -15.30
C LEU A 158 1.53 -1.01 -14.42
N ALA A 159 1.28 0.30 -14.43
CA ALA A 159 2.02 1.27 -13.65
C ALA A 159 1.61 1.14 -12.18
N VAL A 160 2.40 0.39 -11.41
CA VAL A 160 2.22 0.14 -9.97
C VAL A 160 3.52 0.46 -9.25
N LYS A 161 3.44 1.17 -8.13
CA LYS A 161 4.59 1.53 -7.30
C LYS A 161 4.22 1.55 -5.82
N ALA A 162 5.05 0.95 -4.97
CA ALA A 162 5.07 1.24 -3.53
C ALA A 162 6.39 1.95 -3.18
N ARG A 163 6.34 3.11 -2.52
CA ARG A 163 7.54 3.91 -2.19
C ARG A 163 7.47 4.43 -0.76
N MET A 164 8.61 4.41 -0.06
CA MET A 164 8.73 5.05 1.24
C MET A 164 8.79 6.58 1.07
N ILE A 165 8.05 7.31 1.90
CA ILE A 165 7.96 8.77 1.91
C ILE A 165 8.00 9.33 3.34
N ASP A 166 8.07 10.67 3.46
CA ASP A 166 7.96 11.43 4.71
C ASP A 166 9.04 11.12 5.76
N PHE A 167 10.29 11.42 5.43
CA PHE A 167 11.46 11.22 6.31
C PHE A 167 11.77 12.40 7.24
N ALA A 168 10.85 13.35 7.41
CA ALA A 168 11.05 14.54 8.26
C ALA A 168 11.32 14.19 9.74
N HIS A 169 10.92 12.99 10.17
CA HIS A 169 11.15 12.47 11.52
C HIS A 169 11.96 11.16 11.48
N ALA A 170 12.94 11.08 10.58
CA ALA A 170 13.96 10.04 10.59
C ALA A 170 15.11 10.45 11.52
N PHE A 171 15.44 9.59 12.47
CA PHE A 171 16.52 9.82 13.44
C PHE A 171 17.59 8.74 13.28
N PRO A 172 18.87 9.05 13.51
CA PRO A 172 19.87 8.00 13.65
C PRO A 172 19.53 7.11 14.86
N ALA A 173 19.83 5.81 14.77
CA ALA A 173 19.80 4.93 15.93
C ALA A 173 20.76 5.48 17.01
N ASP A 174 20.29 5.54 18.25
CA ASP A 174 21.14 5.98 19.36
C ASP A 174 22.12 4.87 19.78
N ALA A 175 23.04 5.20 20.71
CA ALA A 175 24.05 4.25 21.18
C ALA A 175 23.44 3.02 21.89
N SER A 176 22.26 3.16 22.48
CA SER A 176 21.58 2.06 23.19
C SER A 176 20.90 1.08 22.25
N GLU A 177 20.54 1.54 21.05
CA GLU A 177 19.94 0.72 19.99
C GLU A 177 20.91 0.46 18.81
N ALA A 178 22.21 0.65 19.03
CA ALA A 178 23.21 0.48 17.98
C ALA A 178 23.20 -0.95 17.44
N GLY A 179 23.10 -1.09 16.11
CA GLY A 179 23.12 -2.39 15.44
C GLY A 179 21.79 -3.14 15.47
N THR A 180 20.72 -2.57 16.03
CA THR A 180 19.37 -3.17 15.97
C THR A 180 18.53 -2.55 14.85
N VAL A 181 17.57 -3.31 14.34
CA VAL A 181 16.63 -2.85 13.32
C VAL A 181 15.53 -1.96 13.93
N ASP A 182 14.85 -1.19 13.09
CA ASP A 182 13.68 -0.41 13.53
C ASP A 182 12.46 -1.33 13.63
N ASP A 183 12.27 -1.94 14.79
CA ASP A 183 11.15 -2.86 15.04
C ASP A 183 9.79 -2.20 14.86
N ASN A 184 9.66 -0.90 15.19
CA ASN A 184 8.41 -0.17 15.03
C ASN A 184 8.01 -0.06 13.55
N TYR A 185 8.97 0.27 12.69
CA TYR A 185 8.73 0.34 11.25
C TYR A 185 8.60 -1.06 10.63
N LEU A 186 9.47 -1.99 11.01
CA LEU A 186 9.49 -3.36 10.48
C LEU A 186 8.17 -4.08 10.72
N GLN A 187 7.63 -4.05 11.94
CA GLN A 187 6.34 -4.70 12.26
C GLN A 187 5.19 -4.17 11.39
N GLY A 188 5.17 -2.86 11.12
CA GLY A 188 4.14 -2.25 10.27
C GLY A 188 4.28 -2.67 8.80
N VAL A 189 5.51 -2.71 8.28
CA VAL A 189 5.77 -3.20 6.91
C VAL A 189 5.44 -4.69 6.78
N GLU A 190 5.80 -5.52 7.76
CA GLU A 190 5.45 -6.94 7.76
C GLU A 190 3.94 -7.16 7.78
N SER A 191 3.20 -6.35 8.54
CA SER A 191 1.74 -6.38 8.54
C SER A 191 1.16 -5.97 7.18
N LEU A 192 1.72 -4.94 6.53
CA LEU A 192 1.29 -4.52 5.20
C LEU A 192 1.57 -5.60 4.15
N VAL A 193 2.76 -6.20 4.17
CA VAL A 193 3.11 -7.34 3.29
C VAL A 193 2.15 -8.51 3.55
N GLY A 194 1.91 -8.87 4.81
CA GLY A 194 1.01 -9.95 5.18
C GLY A 194 -0.43 -9.74 4.71
N LEU A 195 -0.93 -8.50 4.75
CA LEU A 195 -2.25 -8.16 4.18
C LEU A 195 -2.30 -8.45 2.67
N PHE A 196 -1.30 -8.01 1.92
CA PHE A 196 -1.22 -8.23 0.47
C PHE A 196 -0.99 -9.71 0.11
N GLU A 197 -0.23 -10.46 0.91
CA GLU A 197 -0.06 -11.91 0.73
C GLU A 197 -1.37 -12.67 0.97
N GLN A 198 -2.15 -12.27 1.98
CA GLN A 198 -3.48 -12.83 2.21
C GLN A 198 -4.45 -12.51 1.08
N PHE A 199 -4.41 -11.29 0.54
CA PHE A 199 -5.21 -10.95 -0.65
C PHE A 199 -4.82 -11.80 -1.84
N LEU A 200 -3.52 -11.99 -2.11
CA LEU A 200 -3.05 -12.81 -3.22
C LEU A 200 -3.46 -14.28 -3.06
N ALA A 201 -3.31 -14.84 -1.86
CA ALA A 201 -3.70 -16.22 -1.56
C ALA A 201 -5.21 -16.45 -1.69
N ALA A 202 -6.04 -15.44 -1.39
CA ALA A 202 -7.48 -15.53 -1.59
C ALA A 202 -7.85 -15.69 -3.07
N GLU A 203 -7.09 -15.08 -3.99
CA GLU A 203 -7.32 -15.23 -5.43
C GLU A 203 -6.89 -16.60 -5.97
N GLU A 204 -5.90 -17.27 -5.36
CA GLU A 204 -5.42 -18.58 -5.80
C GLU A 204 -6.36 -19.74 -5.44
N ASN A 205 -7.32 -19.54 -4.53
CA ASN A 205 -8.28 -20.56 -4.10
C ASN A 205 -9.61 -20.51 -4.88
N VAL A 206 -9.72 -19.63 -5.89
CA VAL A 206 -10.96 -19.39 -6.66
C VAL A 206 -10.86 -19.93 -8.10
N ASP A 207 -9.67 -20.35 -8.54
CA ASP A 207 -9.42 -21.05 -9.80
C ASP A 207 -9.52 -22.59 -9.63
#